data_AF-A0A7S4FJD7-F1
#
_entry.id   AF-A0A7S4FJD7-F1
#
_cell.length_a   1.000
_cell.length_b   1.000
_cell.length_c   1.000
_cell.angle_alpha   90.00
_cell.angle_beta   90.00
_cell.angle_gamma   90.00
#
_symmetry.space_group_name_H-M   'P 1'
#
loop_
_entity.id
_entity.type
_entity.pdbx_description
1 polymer ?
#
loop_
_entity_poly.entity_id
_entity_poly.type
_entity_poly.pdbx_seq_one_letter_code
_entity_poly.pdbx_strand_id
1 'polypeptide(L)'
;HDVAMLMSLCHGWGLLNDHGFGALQAYLDSQDSSKSFVRDICRSPVYCEELRPLLKRYIDEGKSHPKLDKAEEIVAAHFHAPPRPGSRILVFSQYRASVEEIATRLARHAPRVKAMTFVGQADSASVKGLNQKEQQRVVQQFKEGDFNTL
;
A
#
# COMPACT_ATOMS: atom_id res chain seq x y z
N HIS A 1 19.23 9.85 23.25
CA HIS A 1 18.27 8.73 23.39
C HIS A 1 16.89 9.16 22.90
N ASP A 2 16.34 10.25 23.43
CA ASP A 2 14.97 10.71 23.13
C ASP A 2 14.76 11.18 21.68
N VAL A 3 15.79 11.78 21.07
CA VAL A 3 15.72 12.22 19.66
C VAL A 3 15.45 11.06 18.70
N ALA A 4 16.03 9.88 18.94
CA ALA A 4 15.82 8.72 18.08
C ALA A 4 14.41 8.13 18.25
N MET A 5 13.86 8.17 19.47
CA MET A 5 12.48 7.79 19.75
C MET A 5 11.49 8.73 19.07
N LEU A 6 11.72 10.05 19.16
CA LEU A 6 10.94 11.06 18.45
C LEU A 6 10.99 10.85 16.94
N MET A 7 12.17 10.56 16.37
CA MET A 7 12.30 10.26 14.95
C MET A 7 11.48 9.04 14.52
N SER A 8 11.42 7.97 15.33
CA SER A 8 10.57 6.81 15.06
C SER A 8 9.08 7.16 15.08
N LEU A 9 8.63 7.95 16.07
CA LEU A 9 7.24 8.41 16.16
C LEU A 9 6.87 9.33 14.99
N CYS A 10 7.72 10.31 14.66
CA CYS A 10 7.53 11.20 13.51
C CYS A 10 7.47 10.42 12.20
N HIS A 11 8.28 9.38 12.03
CA HIS A 11 8.23 8.53 10.86
C HIS A 11 6.91 7.74 10.79
N GLY A 12 6.48 7.13 11.90
CA GLY A 12 5.18 6.45 11.97
C GLY A 12 4.01 7.39 11.67
N TRP A 13 4.05 8.62 12.19
CA TRP A 13 3.04 9.64 11.88
C TRP A 13 3.05 10.03 10.39
N GLY A 14 4.22 10.21 9.78
CA GLY A 14 4.34 10.47 8.35
C GLY A 14 3.76 9.34 7.50
N LEU A 15 4.05 8.08 7.85
CA LEU A 15 3.47 6.91 7.16
C LEU A 15 1.94 6.90 7.27
N LEU A 16 1.40 7.18 8.45
CA LEU A 16 -0.05 7.28 8.64
C LEU A 16 -0.66 8.39 7.76
N ASN A 17 -0.02 9.56 7.74
CA ASN A 17 -0.51 10.74 7.04
C ASN A 17 -0.37 10.66 5.51
N ASP A 18 0.57 9.87 4.99
CA ASP A 18 0.78 9.77 3.54
C ASP A 18 0.26 8.48 2.93
N HIS A 19 0.28 7.38 3.68
CA HIS A 19 0.04 6.03 3.19
C HIS A 19 -1.05 5.28 3.96
N GLY A 20 -1.53 5.81 5.08
CA GLY A 20 -2.64 5.26 5.86
C GLY A 20 -2.23 4.19 6.87
N PHE A 21 -3.25 3.56 7.47
CA PHE A 21 -3.10 2.66 8.61
C PHE A 21 -2.32 1.38 8.29
N GLY A 22 -2.46 0.83 7.09
CA GLY A 22 -1.73 -0.37 6.68
C GLY A 22 -0.21 -0.17 6.63
N ALA A 23 0.24 1.01 6.17
CA ALA A 23 1.66 1.34 6.14
C ALA A 23 2.23 1.54 7.56
N LEU A 24 1.47 2.19 8.45
CA LEU A 24 1.83 2.30 9.86
C LEU A 24 1.93 0.92 10.52
N GLN A 25 0.96 0.04 10.28
CA GLN A 25 0.98 -1.34 10.81
C GLN A 25 2.21 -2.10 10.32
N ALA A 26 2.50 -2.09 9.01
CA ALA A 26 3.67 -2.76 8.46
C ALA A 26 4.99 -2.25 9.06
N TYR A 27 5.10 -0.94 9.32
CA TYR A 27 6.26 -0.35 10.00
C TYR A 27 6.41 -0.87 11.44
N LEU A 28 5.32 -0.90 12.21
CA LEU A 28 5.32 -1.36 13.59
C LEU A 28 5.51 -2.88 13.74
N ASP A 29 5.00 -3.65 12.77
CA ASP A 29 5.11 -5.12 12.74
C ASP A 29 6.45 -5.59 12.16
N SER A 30 7.22 -4.71 11.50
CA SER A 30 8.52 -5.07 10.94
C SER A 30 9.45 -5.58 12.04
N GLN A 31 9.76 -6.88 11.96
CA GLN A 31 10.64 -7.61 12.89
C GLN A 31 12.09 -7.09 12.86
N ASP A 32 12.42 -6.26 11.88
CA ASP A 32 13.68 -5.54 11.71
C ASP A 32 13.77 -4.35 12.69
N SER A 33 13.40 -4.62 13.94
CA SER A 33 13.55 -3.78 15.13
C SER A 33 15.01 -3.60 15.53
N SER A 34 15.88 -3.46 14.53
CA SER A 34 17.26 -2.99 14.60
C SER A 34 17.35 -1.58 15.22
N LYS A 35 16.23 -0.84 15.26
CA LYS A 35 16.05 0.39 16.04
C LYS A 35 15.30 0.06 17.33
N SER A 36 16.01 -0.02 18.46
CA SER A 36 15.43 -0.40 19.77
C SER A 36 14.15 0.37 20.12
N PHE A 37 14.05 1.63 19.68
CA PHE A 37 12.95 2.52 20.02
C PHE A 37 11.57 2.11 19.48
N VAL A 38 11.48 1.51 18.28
CA VAL A 38 10.18 1.02 17.76
C VAL A 38 9.70 -0.14 18.62
N ARG A 39 10.64 -1.01 19.03
CA ARG A 39 10.36 -2.11 19.96
C ARG A 39 9.90 -1.60 21.31
N ASP A 40 10.51 -0.53 21.82
CA ASP A 40 10.14 0.09 23.10
C ASP A 40 8.74 0.72 23.02
N ILE A 41 8.42 1.42 21.91
CA ILE A 41 7.06 1.93 21.64
C ILE A 41 6.06 0.77 21.61
N CYS A 42 6.37 -0.31 20.88
CA CYS A 42 5.49 -1.48 20.75
C CYS A 42 5.34 -2.29 22.06
N ARG A 43 6.19 -2.06 23.06
CA ARG A 43 6.08 -2.66 24.41
C ARG A 43 5.40 -1.74 25.41
N SER A 44 5.19 -0.46 25.07
CA SER A 44 4.55 0.48 25.96
C SER A 44 3.09 0.08 26.23
N PRO A 45 2.57 0.23 27.46
CA PRO A 45 1.17 -0.08 27.77
C PRO A 45 0.19 0.69 26.89
N VAL A 46 0.48 1.97 26.60
CA VAL A 46 -0.35 2.82 25.73
C VAL A 46 -0.47 2.21 24.33
N TYR A 47 0.62 1.70 23.76
CA TYR A 47 0.53 1.05 22.45
C TYR A 47 -0.27 -0.25 22.51
N CYS A 48 0.06 -1.14 23.46
CA CYS A 48 -0.54 -2.47 23.55
C CYS A 48 -2.05 -2.42 23.84
N GLU A 49 -2.46 -1.59 24.80
CA GLU A 49 -3.82 -1.59 25.33
C GLU A 49 -4.73 -0.60 24.58
N GLU A 50 -4.19 0.46 23.98
CA GLU A 50 -5.00 1.51 23.35
C GLU A 50 -4.77 1.60 21.84
N LEU A 51 -3.54 1.86 21.39
CA LEU A 51 -3.29 2.19 19.98
C LEU A 51 -3.36 0.98 19.05
N ARG A 52 -2.87 -0.19 19.48
CA ARG A 52 -2.89 -1.42 18.69
C ARG A 52 -4.32 -1.91 18.38
N PRO A 53 -5.24 -2.04 19.36
CA PRO A 53 -6.62 -2.44 19.05
C PRO A 53 -7.34 -1.39 18.21
N LEU A 54 -7.07 -0.10 18.44
CA LEU A 54 -7.63 0.99 17.63
C LEU A 54 -7.16 0.90 16.17
N LEU A 55 -5.85 0.74 15.95
CA LEU A 55 -5.24 0.57 14.63
C LEU A 55 -5.85 -0.62 13.90
N LYS A 56 -5.92 -1.77 14.58
CA LYS A 56 -6.55 -2.97 14.03
C LYS A 56 -8.00 -2.73 13.62
N ARG A 57 -8.80 -2.09 14.48
CA ARG A 57 -10.19 -1.76 14.17
C ARG A 57 -10.30 -0.87 12.93
N TYR A 58 -9.48 0.17 12.81
CA TYR A 58 -9.52 1.06 11.64
C TYR A 58 -9.18 0.31 10.34
N ILE A 59 -8.20 -0.58 10.38
CA ILE A 59 -7.83 -1.42 9.23
C ILE A 59 -8.96 -2.39 8.88
N ASP A 60 -9.54 -3.07 9.87
CA ASP A 60 -10.63 -4.02 9.69
C ASP A 60 -11.91 -3.34 9.17
N GLU A 61 -12.16 -2.08 9.57
CA GLU A 61 -13.24 -1.22 9.03
C GLU A 61 -12.96 -0.71 7.61
N GLY A 62 -11.78 -1.00 7.05
CA GLY A 62 -11.36 -0.53 5.74
C GLY A 62 -11.15 0.98 5.66
N LYS A 63 -10.94 1.65 6.81
CA LYS A 63 -10.63 3.09 6.82
C LYS A 63 -9.32 3.30 6.09
N SER A 64 -9.42 3.98 4.97
CA SER A 64 -8.27 4.21 4.09
C SER A 64 -7.91 5.67 4.04
N HIS A 65 -6.74 5.90 3.47
CA HIS A 65 -6.22 7.23 3.28
C HIS A 65 -6.99 7.93 2.15
N PRO A 66 -7.42 9.20 2.30
CA PRO A 66 -8.19 9.90 1.27
C PRO A 66 -7.55 9.93 -0.13
N LYS A 67 -6.21 9.89 -0.21
CA LYS A 67 -5.49 9.77 -1.51
C LYS A 67 -5.81 8.45 -2.23
N LEU A 68 -5.97 7.34 -1.49
CA LEU A 68 -6.28 6.03 -2.06
C LEU A 68 -7.72 5.98 -2.55
N ASP A 69 -8.67 6.53 -1.77
CA ASP A 69 -10.06 6.67 -2.20
C ASP A 69 -10.16 7.51 -3.48
N LYS A 70 -9.42 8.62 -3.55
CA LYS A 70 -9.41 9.47 -4.74
C LYS A 70 -8.74 8.81 -5.96
N ALA A 71 -7.68 8.04 -5.75
CA ALA A 71 -7.04 7.28 -6.82
C ALA A 71 -7.99 6.23 -7.40
N GLU A 72 -8.70 5.48 -6.53
CA GLU A 72 -9.73 4.54 -6.95
C GLU A 72 -10.83 5.24 -7.75
N GLU A 73 -11.35 6.37 -7.24
CA GLU A 73 -12.38 7.17 -7.91
C GLU A 73 -11.95 7.59 -9.33
N ILE A 74 -10.74 8.13 -9.48
CA ILE A 74 -10.22 8.61 -10.77
C ILE A 74 -10.09 7.47 -11.77
N VAL A 75 -9.50 6.34 -11.36
CA VAL A 75 -9.32 5.18 -12.24
C VAL A 75 -10.67 4.58 -12.62
N ALA A 76 -11.57 4.41 -11.66
CA ALA A 76 -12.90 3.88 -11.91
C ALA A 76 -13.68 4.80 -12.86
N ALA A 77 -13.71 6.10 -12.61
CA ALA A 77 -14.40 7.07 -13.45
C ALA A 77 -13.89 7.03 -14.90
N HIS A 78 -12.57 6.93 -15.09
CA HIS A 78 -11.94 6.84 -16.41
C HIS A 78 -12.43 5.63 -17.22
N PHE A 79 -12.53 4.45 -16.61
CA PHE A 79 -12.96 3.22 -17.30
C PHE A 79 -14.49 3.00 -17.33
N HIS A 80 -15.25 3.76 -16.54
CA HIS A 80 -16.72 3.78 -16.61
C HIS A 80 -17.27 4.79 -17.62
N ALA A 81 -16.49 5.82 -17.96
CA ALA A 81 -16.80 6.73 -19.06
C ALA A 81 -16.90 5.99 -20.42
N PRO A 82 -17.43 6.63 -21.49
CA PRO A 82 -17.51 6.02 -22.81
C PRO A 82 -16.18 5.37 -23.23
N PRO A 83 -16.20 4.10 -23.72
CA PRO A 83 -14.98 3.34 -23.93
C PRO A 83 -14.01 4.05 -24.85
N ARG A 84 -12.77 4.19 -24.40
CA ARG A 84 -11.63 4.62 -25.23
C ARG A 84 -10.79 3.37 -25.52
N PRO A 85 -10.88 2.81 -26.74
CA PRO A 85 -10.16 1.59 -27.08
C PRO A 85 -8.66 1.73 -26.81
N GLY A 86 -8.08 0.75 -26.13
CA GLY A 86 -6.65 0.73 -25.81
C GLY A 86 -6.21 1.67 -24.68
N SER A 87 -7.12 2.34 -23.98
CA SER A 87 -6.74 3.20 -22.84
C SER A 87 -6.15 2.41 -21.69
N ARG A 88 -5.10 2.96 -21.05
CA ARG A 88 -4.39 2.34 -19.93
C ARG A 88 -3.96 3.38 -18.89
N ILE A 89 -3.81 2.95 -17.65
CA ILE A 89 -3.37 3.81 -16.52
C ILE A 89 -2.17 3.17 -15.82
N LEU A 90 -1.24 4.02 -15.39
CA LEU A 90 -0.15 3.67 -14.48
C LEU A 90 -0.33 4.44 -13.17
N VAL A 91 -0.31 3.73 -12.03
CA VAL A 91 -0.41 4.33 -10.70
C VAL A 91 0.90 4.11 -9.96
N PHE A 92 1.63 5.19 -9.68
CA PHE A 92 2.90 5.12 -8.96
C PHE A 92 2.71 5.36 -7.46
N SER A 93 3.31 4.49 -6.65
CA SER A 93 3.39 4.63 -5.19
C SER A 93 4.80 4.35 -4.71
N GLN A 94 5.24 5.09 -3.69
CA GLN A 94 6.53 4.87 -3.02
C GLN A 94 6.48 3.72 -2.01
N TYR A 95 5.29 3.23 -1.66
CA TYR A 95 5.10 2.22 -0.61
C TYR A 95 4.32 1.00 -1.13
N ARG A 96 4.85 -0.20 -0.87
CA ARG A 96 4.28 -1.46 -1.37
C ARG A 96 2.90 -1.77 -0.81
N ALA A 97 2.67 -1.49 0.48
CA ALA A 97 1.36 -1.70 1.09
C ALA A 97 0.27 -0.89 0.38
N SER A 98 0.59 0.35 -0.05
CA SER A 98 -0.34 1.17 -0.82
C SER A 98 -0.60 0.60 -2.23
N VAL A 99 0.41 -0.02 -2.87
CA VAL A 99 0.21 -0.69 -4.18
C VAL A 99 -0.79 -1.83 -4.07
N GLU A 100 -0.63 -2.69 -3.06
CA GLU A 100 -1.54 -3.82 -2.80
C GLU A 100 -2.96 -3.35 -2.46
N GLU A 101 -3.07 -2.30 -1.64
CA GLU A 101 -4.38 -1.74 -1.27
C GLU A 101 -5.10 -1.14 -2.48
N ILE A 102 -4.39 -0.38 -3.32
CA ILE A 102 -4.94 0.19 -4.56
C ILE A 102 -5.40 -0.94 -5.49
N ALA A 103 -4.57 -1.96 -5.72
CA ALA A 103 -4.91 -3.07 -6.59
C ALA A 103 -6.15 -3.84 -6.08
N THR A 104 -6.22 -4.09 -4.77
CA THR A 104 -7.35 -4.75 -4.12
C THR A 104 -8.66 -3.97 -4.29
N ARG A 105 -8.59 -2.64 -4.15
CA ARG A 105 -9.72 -1.74 -4.37
C ARG A 105 -10.17 -1.73 -5.83
N LEU A 106 -9.24 -1.54 -6.74
CA LEU A 106 -9.51 -1.52 -8.19
C LEU A 106 -10.07 -2.85 -8.71
N ALA A 107 -9.70 -3.98 -8.11
CA ALA A 107 -10.23 -5.30 -8.47
C ALA A 107 -11.76 -5.39 -8.33
N ARG A 108 -12.38 -4.58 -7.45
CA ARG A 108 -13.84 -4.51 -7.28
C ARG A 108 -14.57 -3.95 -8.52
N HIS A 109 -13.85 -3.24 -9.39
CA HIS A 109 -14.36 -2.64 -10.62
C HIS A 109 -14.17 -3.54 -11.85
N ALA A 110 -13.81 -4.80 -11.65
CA ALA A 110 -13.78 -5.81 -12.70
C ALA A 110 -15.19 -6.00 -13.32
N PRO A 111 -15.30 -6.32 -14.63
CA PRO A 111 -14.22 -6.54 -15.59
C PRO A 111 -13.71 -5.24 -16.26
N ARG A 112 -14.26 -4.07 -15.91
CA ARG A 112 -13.90 -2.79 -16.55
C ARG A 112 -12.50 -2.34 -16.19
N VAL A 113 -12.10 -2.53 -14.93
CA VAL A 113 -10.74 -2.30 -14.45
C VAL A 113 -10.06 -3.64 -14.21
N LYS A 114 -8.91 -3.85 -14.85
CA LYS A 114 -8.07 -5.04 -14.72
C LYS A 114 -6.72 -4.57 -14.23
N ALA A 115 -6.58 -4.51 -12.91
CA ALA A 115 -5.38 -4.05 -12.23
C ALA A 115 -4.40 -5.20 -11.99
N MET A 116 -3.11 -4.93 -12.13
CA MET A 116 -2.02 -5.83 -11.74
C MET A 116 -0.98 -5.02 -10.98
N THR A 117 -0.36 -5.60 -9.96
CA THR A 117 0.70 -4.94 -9.18
C THR A 117 2.07 -5.11 -9.85
N PHE A 118 2.88 -4.05 -9.86
CA PHE A 118 4.29 -4.13 -10.24
C PHE A 118 5.19 -3.69 -9.09
N VAL A 119 5.90 -4.65 -8.48
CA VAL A 119 6.89 -4.38 -7.43
C VAL A 119 8.31 -4.72 -7.90
N GLY A 120 9.29 -3.97 -7.40
CA GLY A 120 10.71 -4.17 -7.70
C GLY A 120 11.23 -5.54 -7.26
N GLN A 121 12.47 -5.85 -7.64
CA GLN A 121 13.07 -7.19 -7.43
C GLN A 121 13.35 -7.54 -5.98
N ALA A 122 13.63 -6.53 -5.14
CA ALA A 122 13.92 -6.77 -3.73
C ALA A 122 12.69 -7.35 -3.02
N ASP A 123 12.90 -8.30 -2.12
CA ASP A 123 11.86 -8.72 -1.20
C ASP A 123 11.69 -7.67 -0.09
N SER A 124 10.47 -7.55 0.43
CA SER A 124 10.17 -6.79 1.63
C SER A 124 9.59 -7.72 2.69
N ALA A 125 9.57 -7.29 3.96
CA ALA A 125 9.06 -8.10 5.07
C ALA A 125 7.62 -8.62 4.85
N SER A 126 6.81 -7.92 4.05
CA SER A 126 5.41 -8.25 3.79
C SER A 126 5.10 -8.67 2.35
N VAL A 127 5.93 -8.30 1.37
CA VAL A 127 5.65 -8.51 -0.06
C VAL A 127 6.90 -8.99 -0.79
N LYS A 128 6.79 -10.15 -1.45
CA LYS A 128 7.82 -10.71 -2.32
C LYS A 128 8.00 -9.84 -3.56
N GLY A 129 9.25 -9.54 -3.91
CA GLY A 129 9.58 -8.86 -5.16
C GLY A 129 9.28 -9.71 -6.39
N LEU A 130 9.13 -9.07 -7.54
CA LEU A 130 9.02 -9.76 -8.82
C LEU A 130 10.41 -10.00 -9.40
N ASN A 131 10.71 -11.23 -9.82
CA ASN A 131 11.93 -11.49 -10.57
C ASN A 131 11.88 -10.87 -11.97
N GLN A 132 13.03 -10.76 -12.65
CA GLN A 132 13.11 -10.11 -13.96
C GLN A 132 12.16 -10.72 -15.02
N LYS A 133 11.95 -12.04 -14.98
CA LYS A 133 11.06 -12.75 -15.92
C LYS A 133 9.60 -12.43 -15.63
N GLU A 134 9.22 -12.36 -14.35
CA GLU A 134 7.89 -11.96 -13.91
C GLU A 134 7.61 -10.49 -14.27
N GLN A 135 8.57 -9.60 -14.06
CA GLN A 135 8.44 -8.19 -14.43
C GLN A 135 8.22 -8.02 -15.94
N GLN A 136 8.99 -8.73 -16.78
CA GLN A 136 8.79 -8.72 -18.23
C GLN A 136 7.41 -9.24 -18.63
N ARG A 137 6.96 -10.31 -17.97
CA ARG A 137 5.62 -10.88 -18.21
C ARG A 137 4.52 -9.87 -17.88
N VAL A 138 4.58 -9.23 -16.71
CA VAL A 138 3.58 -8.22 -16.31
C VAL A 138 3.53 -7.07 -17.30
N VAL A 139 4.69 -6.54 -17.71
CA VAL A 139 4.78 -5.48 -18.72
C VAL A 139 4.21 -5.94 -20.07
N GLN A 140 4.47 -7.17 -20.49
CA GLN A 140 3.94 -7.70 -21.74
C GLN A 140 2.43 -7.86 -21.70
N GLN A 141 1.88 -8.42 -20.62
CA GLN A 141 0.43 -8.56 -20.43
C GLN A 141 -0.28 -7.19 -20.37
N PHE A 142 0.35 -6.20 -19.72
CA PHE A 142 -0.14 -4.83 -19.76
C PHE A 142 -0.08 -4.25 -21.18
N LYS A 143 0.97 -4.56 -21.96
CA LYS A 143 1.09 -4.17 -23.38
C LYS A 143 0.05 -4.82 -24.29
N GLU A 144 -0.33 -6.06 -24.03
CA GLU A 144 -1.32 -6.82 -24.80
C GLU A 144 -2.76 -6.45 -24.40
N GLY A 145 -2.95 -5.84 -23.24
CA GLY A 145 -4.26 -5.39 -22.75
C GLY A 145 -4.99 -6.43 -21.89
N ASP A 146 -4.30 -7.50 -21.48
CA ASP A 146 -4.74 -8.41 -20.42
C ASP A 146 -5.08 -7.61 -19.16
N PHE A 147 -4.23 -6.63 -18.84
CA PHE A 147 -4.43 -5.62 -17.81
C PHE A 147 -4.52 -4.23 -18.45
N ASN A 148 -5.32 -3.35 -17.84
CA ASN A 148 -5.43 -1.96 -18.27
C ASN A 148 -5.00 -0.95 -17.20
N THR A 149 -4.70 -1.41 -15.98
CA THR A 149 -4.12 -0.61 -14.91
C THR A 149 -2.93 -1.34 -14.29
N LEU A 150 -1.83 -0.62 -14.08
CA LEU A 150 -0.59 -1.14 -13.49
C LEU A 150 -0.12 -0.24 -12.34
#